data_AF-A0A1J3K6F5-F1
#
_entry.id   AF-A0A1J3K6F5-F1
#
_cell.length_a   1.000
_cell.length_b   1.000
_cell.length_c   1.000
_cell.angle_alpha   90.00
_cell.angle_beta   90.00
_cell.angle_gamma   90.00
#
_symmetry.space_group_name_H-M   'P 1'
#
loop_
_entity.id
_entity.type
_entity.pdbx_description
1 polymer ?
#
loop_
_entity_poly.entity_id
_entity_poly.type
_entity_poly.pdbx_seq_one_letter_code
_entity_poly.pdbx_strand_id
1 'polypeptide(L)'
;RLEKNNENAYEPRVVSVGPYHHGKKHLEMIQEHKHRLLGFFMDEVEEKGVDPKDLIETVSKLEEDIRESYSESLYHGDDVSSGSKKLIDMMVLDGCFILMLFMVVAGEVRYNGV
;
A
#
# COMPACT_ATOMS: atom_id res chain seq x y z
N ARG A 1 6.61 1.33 -24.94
CA ARG A 1 6.17 2.04 -23.71
C ARG A 1 4.84 2.72 -24.01
N LEU A 2 3.76 2.30 -23.34
CA LEU A 2 2.39 2.78 -23.58
C LEU A 2 2.19 4.26 -23.20
N GLU A 3 3.10 4.82 -22.39
CA GLU A 3 3.15 6.24 -22.04
C GLU A 3 3.30 7.19 -23.23
N LYS A 4 3.87 6.74 -24.36
CA LYS A 4 4.09 7.60 -25.55
C LYS A 4 2.80 8.04 -26.25
N ASN A 5 1.67 7.39 -25.99
CA ASN A 5 0.38 7.70 -26.64
C ASN A 5 -0.60 8.44 -25.70
N ASN A 6 -0.37 8.39 -24.39
CA ASN A 6 -1.12 9.17 -23.39
C ASN A 6 -0.30 9.17 -22.09
N GLU A 7 0.41 10.28 -21.87
CA GLU A 7 1.28 10.46 -20.69
C GLU A 7 0.53 10.32 -19.36
N ASN A 8 -0.80 10.51 -19.37
CA ASN A 8 -1.65 10.46 -18.18
C ASN A 8 -2.47 9.16 -18.06
N ALA A 9 -2.33 8.19 -18.96
CA ALA A 9 -3.17 6.98 -18.94
C ALA A 9 -3.03 6.14 -17.67
N TYR A 10 -1.85 6.20 -17.04
CA TYR A 10 -1.53 5.48 -15.82
C TYR A 10 -1.47 6.38 -14.59
N GLU A 11 -1.86 7.66 -14.73
CA GLU A 11 -1.88 8.59 -13.61
C GLU A 11 -3.09 8.29 -12.69
N PRO A 12 -2.87 7.87 -11.44
CA PRO A 12 -3.97 7.66 -10.51
C PRO A 12 -4.63 9.01 -10.18
N ARG A 13 -5.97 8.98 -10.14
CA ARG A 13 -6.78 10.16 -9.82
C ARG A 13 -7.09 10.32 -8.33
N VAL A 14 -7.14 9.20 -7.59
CA VAL A 14 -7.63 9.16 -6.21
C VAL A 14 -6.69 8.40 -5.30
N VAL A 15 -6.23 7.22 -5.73
CA VAL A 15 -5.41 6.34 -4.91
C VAL A 15 -4.17 5.90 -5.70
N SER A 16 -2.99 6.16 -5.16
CA SER A 16 -1.76 5.47 -5.59
C SER A 16 -1.70 4.10 -4.93
N VAL A 17 -1.32 3.06 -5.66
CA VAL A 17 -0.96 1.76 -5.10
C VAL A 17 0.47 1.47 -5.52
N GLY A 18 1.32 1.19 -4.54
CA GLY A 18 2.74 0.95 -4.73
C GLY A 18 3.56 2.20 -5.08
N PRO A 19 4.82 1.98 -5.51
CA PRO A 19 5.87 2.98 -5.46
C PRO A 19 5.81 4.02 -6.58
N TYR A 20 5.27 3.70 -7.76
CA TYR A 20 5.34 4.57 -8.95
C TYR A 20 4.65 5.93 -8.81
N HIS A 21 3.63 6.02 -7.97
CA HIS A 21 2.88 7.26 -7.77
C HIS A 21 2.85 7.69 -6.31
N HIS A 22 3.68 7.08 -5.48
CA HIS A 22 3.82 7.45 -4.08
C HIS A 22 4.40 8.87 -3.94
N GLY A 23 3.92 9.64 -2.96
CA GLY A 23 4.40 11.00 -2.69
C GLY A 23 3.92 12.07 -3.68
N LYS A 24 3.05 11.75 -4.64
CA LYS A 24 2.44 12.78 -5.49
C LYS A 24 1.46 13.62 -4.68
N LYS A 25 1.62 14.94 -4.75
CA LYS A 25 0.87 15.92 -3.95
C LYS A 25 -0.65 15.75 -4.03
N HIS A 26 -1.21 15.46 -5.20
CA HIS A 26 -2.65 15.27 -5.36
C HIS A 26 -3.18 13.95 -4.77
N LEU A 27 -2.29 13.05 -4.33
CA LEU A 27 -2.61 11.76 -3.72
C LEU A 27 -2.24 11.72 -2.23
N GLU A 28 -1.69 12.80 -1.65
CA GLU A 28 -1.31 12.83 -0.24
C GLU A 28 -2.52 12.64 0.68
N MET A 29 -3.66 13.26 0.38
CA MET A 29 -4.86 13.16 1.21
C MET A 29 -5.32 11.71 1.39
N ILE A 30 -5.19 10.85 0.37
CA ILE A 30 -5.60 9.45 0.52
C ILE A 30 -4.66 8.67 1.44
N GLN A 31 -3.38 9.06 1.56
CA GLN A 31 -2.44 8.34 2.42
C GLN A 31 -2.87 8.42 3.88
N GLU A 32 -3.39 9.56 4.32
CA GLU A 32 -3.97 9.69 5.66
C GLU A 32 -5.15 8.73 5.89
N HIS A 33 -6.04 8.61 4.89
CA HIS A 33 -7.16 7.68 4.97
C HIS A 33 -6.70 6.22 4.99
N LYS A 34 -5.66 5.86 4.22
CA LYS A 34 -5.06 4.52 4.29
C LYS A 34 -4.56 4.21 5.69
N HIS A 35 -3.88 5.13 6.36
CA HIS A 35 -3.42 4.92 7.73
C HIS A 35 -4.58 4.75 8.72
N ARG A 36 -5.67 5.50 8.57
CA ARG A 36 -6.87 5.33 9.41
C ARG A 36 -7.52 3.96 9.19
N LEU A 37 -7.66 3.54 7.94
CA LEU A 37 -8.19 2.21 7.58
C LEU A 37 -7.26 1.09 8.04
N LEU A 38 -5.94 1.31 8.02
CA LEU A 38 -4.97 0.38 8.58
C LEU A 38 -5.17 0.21 10.09
N GLY A 39 -5.30 1.30 10.85
CA GLY A 39 -5.57 1.23 12.28
C GLY A 39 -6.82 0.42 12.60
N PHE A 40 -7.92 0.71 11.91
CA PHE A 40 -9.16 -0.06 12.04
C PHE A 40 -9.00 -1.54 11.64
N PHE A 41 -8.23 -1.83 10.58
CA PHE A 41 -7.91 -3.22 10.20
C PHE A 41 -7.11 -3.93 11.29
N MET A 42 -6.14 -3.27 11.91
CA MET A 42 -5.33 -3.85 12.98
C MET A 42 -6.21 -4.22 14.18
N ASP A 43 -7.11 -3.32 14.59
CA ASP A 43 -8.06 -3.60 15.67
C ASP A 43 -8.89 -4.87 15.38
N GLU A 44 -9.44 -4.99 14.16
CA GLU A 44 -10.25 -6.14 13.73
C GLU A 44 -9.48 -7.47 13.64
N VAL A 45 -8.21 -7.44 13.21
CA VAL A 45 -7.41 -8.66 13.07
C VAL A 45 -6.77 -9.08 14.38
N GLU A 46 -6.42 -8.14 15.26
CA GLU A 46 -5.97 -8.43 16.63
C GLU A 46 -7.07 -9.11 17.43
N GLU A 47 -8.33 -8.65 17.32
CA GLU A 47 -9.49 -9.34 17.90
C GLU A 47 -9.66 -10.78 17.40
N LYS A 48 -9.23 -11.05 16.15
CA LYS A 48 -9.25 -12.37 15.52
C LYS A 48 -7.98 -13.18 15.78
N GLY A 49 -7.03 -12.65 16.57
CA GLY A 49 -5.81 -13.33 16.99
C GLY A 49 -4.67 -13.32 15.97
N VAL A 50 -4.68 -12.39 15.02
CA VAL A 50 -3.57 -12.18 14.06
C VAL A 50 -2.59 -11.17 14.66
N ASP A 51 -1.28 -11.48 14.68
CA ASP A 51 -0.26 -10.51 15.08
C ASP A 51 0.06 -9.60 13.88
N PRO A 52 -0.01 -8.27 13.99
CA PRO A 52 0.40 -7.35 12.93
C PRO A 52 1.81 -7.61 12.37
N LYS A 53 2.71 -8.21 13.16
CA LYS A 53 4.04 -8.62 12.71
C LYS A 53 3.99 -9.69 11.62
N ASP A 54 2.97 -10.55 11.62
CA ASP A 54 2.81 -11.58 10.61
C ASP A 54 2.63 -10.98 9.22
N LEU A 55 1.98 -9.81 9.12
CA LEU A 55 1.80 -9.08 7.87
C LEU A 55 3.14 -8.55 7.34
N ILE A 56 3.92 -7.92 8.22
CA ILE A 56 5.26 -7.41 7.89
C ILE A 56 6.18 -8.56 7.50
N GLU A 57 6.19 -9.67 8.24
CA GLU A 57 7.02 -10.83 7.95
C GLU A 57 6.62 -11.49 6.61
N THR A 58 5.32 -11.61 6.36
CA THR A 58 4.80 -12.16 5.11
C THR A 58 5.24 -11.32 3.91
N VAL A 59 5.10 -9.99 3.99
CA VAL A 59 5.52 -9.11 2.89
C VAL A 59 7.04 -9.03 2.78
N SER A 60 7.78 -9.09 3.90
CA SER A 60 9.25 -9.12 3.90
C SER A 60 9.80 -10.31 3.12
N LYS A 61 9.17 -11.49 3.22
CA LYS A 61 9.54 -12.69 2.45
C LYS A 61 9.30 -12.54 0.95
N LEU A 62 8.43 -11.61 0.54
CA LEU A 62 8.08 -11.33 -0.86
C LEU A 62 8.78 -10.08 -1.40
N GLU A 63 9.57 -9.36 -0.60
CA GLU A 63 10.09 -8.04 -0.96
C GLU A 63 10.90 -8.08 -2.25
N GLU A 64 11.77 -9.08 -2.41
CA GLU A 64 12.57 -9.27 -3.62
C GLU A 64 11.70 -9.47 -4.86
N ASP A 65 10.71 -10.38 -4.81
CA ASP A 65 9.78 -10.62 -5.92
C ASP A 65 8.95 -9.37 -6.26
N ILE A 66 8.51 -8.63 -5.24
CA ILE A 66 7.78 -7.37 -5.41
C ILE A 66 8.68 -6.35 -6.11
N ARG A 67 9.91 -6.17 -5.63
CA ARG A 67 10.88 -5.24 -6.20
C ARG A 67 11.19 -5.57 -7.65
N GLU A 68 11.40 -6.85 -7.97
CA GLU A 68 11.70 -7.32 -9.32
C GLU A 68 10.52 -7.22 -10.28
N SER A 69 9.30 -7.09 -9.75
CA SER A 69 8.10 -6.80 -10.55
C SER A 69 8.07 -5.37 -11.10
N TYR A 70 8.94 -4.48 -10.62
CA TYR A 70 9.07 -3.10 -11.12
C TYR A 70 10.30 -2.95 -12.01
N SER A 71 10.14 -2.31 -13.17
CA SER A 71 11.24 -2.11 -14.13
C SER A 71 12.24 -1.02 -13.75
N GLU A 72 11.94 -0.23 -12.71
CA GLU A 72 12.74 0.92 -12.29
C GLU A 72 13.32 0.69 -10.90
N SER A 73 14.49 1.27 -10.62
CA SER A 73 15.07 1.21 -9.28
C SER A 73 14.22 2.01 -8.30
N LEU A 74 13.75 1.34 -7.25
CA LEU A 74 12.82 1.94 -6.28
C LEU A 74 13.52 2.73 -5.17
N TYR A 75 14.85 2.61 -5.03
CA TYR A 75 15.55 3.07 -3.84
C TYR A 75 16.08 4.51 -3.90
N HIS A 76 15.98 5.23 -5.02
CA HIS A 76 16.18 6.70 -5.11
C HIS A 76 17.29 7.33 -4.22
N GLY A 77 18.43 6.66 -4.04
CA GLY A 77 19.55 7.15 -3.21
C GLY A 77 19.55 6.70 -1.75
N ASP A 78 18.53 5.97 -1.29
CA ASP A 78 18.54 5.19 -0.05
C ASP A 78 19.50 4.00 -0.19
N ASP A 79 20.07 3.57 0.94
CA ASP A 79 20.69 2.25 1.01
C ASP A 79 19.64 1.14 0.85
N VAL A 80 20.10 -0.05 0.46
CA VAL A 80 19.23 -1.20 0.16
C VAL A 80 18.32 -1.57 1.34
N SER A 81 18.80 -1.45 2.58
CA SER A 81 18.02 -1.79 3.78
C SER A 81 16.89 -0.79 4.02
N SER A 82 17.20 0.51 3.93
CA SER A 82 16.22 1.58 4.04
C SER A 82 15.16 1.50 2.94
N GLY A 83 15.59 1.27 1.69
CA GLY A 83 14.71 1.12 0.55
C GLY A 83 13.77 -0.09 0.68
N SER A 84 14.31 -1.26 1.04
CA SER A 84 13.54 -2.49 1.24
C SER A 84 12.47 -2.30 2.33
N LYS A 85 12.86 -1.69 3.47
CA LYS A 85 11.90 -1.37 4.54
C LYS A 85 10.77 -0.46 4.07
N LYS A 86 11.09 0.61 3.33
CA LYS A 86 10.06 1.53 2.78
C LYS A 86 9.12 0.80 1.82
N LEU A 87 9.63 -0.11 0.99
CA LEU A 87 8.81 -0.90 0.09
C LEU A 87 7.87 -1.84 0.86
N ILE A 88 8.39 -2.55 1.88
CA ILE A 88 7.58 -3.44 2.73
C ILE A 88 6.47 -2.66 3.44
N ASP A 89 6.81 -1.54 4.09
CA ASP A 89 5.84 -0.71 4.81
C ASP A 89 4.73 -0.22 3.86
N MET A 90 5.11 0.20 2.65
CA MET A 90 4.16 0.64 1.62
C MET A 90 3.25 -0.49 1.14
N MET A 91 3.80 -1.67 0.87
CA MET A 91 3.02 -2.82 0.41
C MET A 91 2.05 -3.33 1.47
N VAL A 92 2.44 -3.35 2.74
CA VAL A 92 1.55 -3.72 3.85
C VAL A 92 0.41 -2.71 3.96
N LEU A 93 0.72 -1.40 3.97
CA LEU A 93 -0.29 -0.35 4.05
C LEU A 93 -1.30 -0.44 2.89
N ASP A 94 -0.79 -0.56 1.66
CA ASP A 94 -1.62 -0.58 0.46
C ASP A 94 -2.43 -1.88 0.35
N GLY A 95 -1.85 -3.02 0.70
CA GLY A 95 -2.53 -4.31 0.74
C GLY A 95 -3.67 -4.32 1.76
N CYS A 96 -3.43 -3.84 2.99
CA CYS A 96 -4.46 -3.74 4.02
C CYS A 96 -5.58 -2.78 3.61
N PHE A 97 -5.23 -1.63 2.99
CA PHE A 97 -6.22 -0.70 2.48
C PHE A 97 -7.13 -1.34 1.42
N ILE A 98 -6.57 -2.10 0.47
CA ILE A 98 -7.35 -2.79 -0.57
C ILE A 98 -8.27 -3.85 0.04
N LEU A 99 -7.75 -4.68 0.95
CA LEU A 99 -8.55 -5.70 1.64
C LEU A 99 -9.70 -5.07 2.42
N MET A 100 -9.41 -4.01 3.20
CA MET A 100 -10.43 -3.31 3.97
C MET A 100 -11.48 -2.65 3.06
N LEU A 101 -11.05 -2.01 1.97
CA LEU A 101 -11.97 -1.44 0.98
C LEU A 101 -12.94 -2.51 0.46
N PHE A 102 -12.45 -3.69 0.13
CA PHE A 102 -13.30 -4.80 -0.32
C PHE A 102 -14.22 -5.33 0.78
N MET A 103 -13.74 -5.47 2.02
CA MET A 103 -14.57 -5.91 3.15
C MET A 103 -15.71 -4.91 3.45
N VAL A 104 -15.42 -3.61 3.38
CA VAL A 104 -16.41 -2.55 3.57
C VAL A 104 -17.44 -2.56 2.45
N VAL A 105 -17.00 -2.65 1.18
CA VAL A 105 -17.90 -2.69 0.02
C VAL A 105 -18.77 -3.95 0.01
N ALA A 106 -18.23 -5.08 0.46
CA ALA A 106 -18.98 -6.33 0.61
C ALA A 106 -19.97 -6.31 1.79
N GLY A 107 -19.85 -5.35 2.71
CA GLY A 107 -20.69 -5.24 3.91
C GLY A 107 -20.26 -6.17 5.05
N GLU A 108 -19.09 -6.81 4.94
CA GLU A 108 -18.51 -7.67 5.97
C GLU A 108 -18.00 -6.86 7.18
N VAL A 109 -17.63 -5.60 6.94
CA VAL A 109 -17.11 -4.68 7.93
C VAL A 109 -17.86 -3.36 7.84
N ARG A 110 -18.29 -2.82 8.99
CA ARG A 110 -18.89 -1.48 9.07
C ARG A 110 -17.83 -0.44 9.34
N TYR A 111 -17.46 0.33 8.33
CA TYR A 111 -16.61 1.49 8.50
C TYR A 111 -17.46 2.72 8.86
N ASN A 112 -17.51 3.06 10.14
CA ASN A 112 -18.15 4.28 10.64
C ASN A 112 -17.16 5.45 10.48
N GLY A 113 -16.92 5.87 9.23
CA GLY A 113 -15.98 6.93 8.89
C GLY A 113 -16.43 8.35 9.25
N VAL A 114 -17.28 8.53 10.27
CA VAL A 114 -17.82 9.82 10.74
C VAL A 114 -17.85 9.84 12.27
#